data_AF-T0ZZB5-F1
#
_entry.id   AF-T0ZZB5-F1
#
_cell.length_a   1.000
_cell.length_b   1.000
_cell.length_c   1.000
_cell.angle_alpha   90.00
_cell.angle_beta   90.00
_cell.angle_gamma   90.00
#
_symmetry.space_group_name_H-M   'P 1'
#
loop_
_entity.id
_entity.type
_entity.pdbx_description
1 polymer ?
#
loop_
_entity_poly.entity_id
_entity_poly.type
_entity_poly.pdbx_seq_one_letter_code
_entity_poly.pdbx_strand_id
1 'polypeptide(L)'
;ARTVSFDNPFVVVELEELKGDPILQAVVLQLVMYQITTEMYLSDRAIPKMLLIDEAWDLMGEIKTGRFIESAFRRARKYGGSVGVATQSFEDFEKSPASRAAISNSVWQFVLSQKPESLQHAVDNKLLMGSESLIDLVRTVHTSKDKDYSELFIRSEGGMGLYKFIVDRWSYYTFTSNAKDVARIDALVSEGKSLVEAIDILASADHEAMYGKKSREAA
;
A
#
# COMPACT_ATOMS: atom_id res chain seq x y z
N ALA A 1 9.79 0.43 -30.18
CA ALA A 1 9.52 -0.65 -29.20
C ALA A 1 9.25 -0.01 -27.86
N ARG A 2 8.15 -0.36 -27.16
CA ARG A 2 7.94 0.05 -25.77
C ARG A 2 8.80 -0.86 -24.90
N THR A 3 10.07 -0.52 -24.75
CA THR A 3 10.98 -1.26 -23.88
C THR A 3 10.65 -0.91 -22.44
N VAL A 4 10.34 -1.91 -21.62
CA VAL A 4 10.14 -1.73 -20.18
C VAL A 4 11.52 -1.63 -19.53
N SER A 5 11.79 -0.50 -18.86
CA SER A 5 13.03 -0.30 -18.11
C SER A 5 12.77 -0.45 -16.61
N PHE A 6 13.62 -1.22 -15.93
CA PHE A 6 13.56 -1.46 -14.49
C PHE A 6 14.76 -0.81 -13.76
N ASP A 7 15.49 0.09 -14.42
CA ASP A 7 16.66 0.79 -13.89
C ASP A 7 16.31 1.97 -12.97
N ASN A 8 15.03 2.37 -12.94
CA ASN A 8 14.55 3.42 -12.06
C ASN A 8 14.49 2.91 -10.60
N PRO A 9 14.95 3.70 -9.60
CA PRO A 9 14.76 3.39 -8.19
C PRO A 9 13.30 3.15 -7.77
N PHE A 10 12.33 3.68 -8.52
CA PHE A 10 10.91 3.48 -8.29
C PHE A 10 10.23 2.94 -9.55
N VAL A 11 9.76 1.69 -9.48
CA VAL A 11 9.05 1.02 -10.57
C VAL A 11 7.68 0.59 -10.09
N VAL A 12 6.64 1.01 -10.83
CA VAL A 12 5.26 0.57 -10.63
C VAL A 12 4.87 -0.33 -11.79
N VAL A 13 4.34 -1.51 -11.48
CA VAL A 13 3.83 -2.46 -12.47
C VAL A 13 2.33 -2.60 -12.27
N GLU A 14 1.56 -2.07 -13.22
CA GLU A 14 0.10 -2.15 -13.23
C GLU A 14 -0.36 -3.24 -14.19
N LEU A 15 -1.19 -4.17 -13.70
CA LEU A 15 -1.64 -5.35 -14.45
C LEU A 15 -3.14 -5.34 -14.73
N GLU A 16 -3.85 -4.27 -14.39
CA GLU A 16 -5.31 -4.23 -14.49
C GLU A 16 -5.82 -4.41 -15.92
N GLU A 17 -5.20 -3.75 -16.90
CA GLU A 17 -5.59 -3.87 -18.31
C GLU A 17 -5.37 -5.29 -18.89
N LEU A 18 -4.58 -6.13 -18.21
CA LEU A 18 -4.30 -7.50 -18.65
C LEU A 18 -5.33 -8.52 -18.16
N LYS A 19 -6.26 -8.14 -17.26
CA LYS A 19 -7.32 -9.03 -16.76
C LYS A 19 -8.22 -9.59 -17.87
N GLY A 20 -8.27 -8.94 -19.03
CA GLY A 20 -9.03 -9.39 -20.21
C GLY A 20 -8.41 -10.59 -20.95
N ASP A 21 -7.13 -10.90 -20.72
CA ASP A 21 -6.43 -12.05 -21.33
C ASP A 21 -5.60 -12.78 -20.25
N PRO A 22 -6.18 -13.82 -19.62
CA PRO A 22 -5.51 -14.56 -18.54
C PRO A 22 -4.20 -15.23 -18.95
N ILE A 23 -4.06 -15.64 -20.23
CA ILE A 23 -2.82 -16.27 -20.71
C ILE A 23 -1.71 -15.22 -20.78
N LEU A 24 -2.01 -14.06 -21.37
CA LEU A 24 -1.06 -12.95 -21.44
C LEU A 24 -0.69 -12.46 -20.04
N GLN A 25 -1.68 -12.30 -19.16
CA GLN A 25 -1.47 -11.91 -17.76
C GLN A 25 -0.49 -12.85 -17.05
N ALA A 26 -0.68 -14.18 -17.18
CA ALA A 26 0.21 -15.16 -16.58
C ALA A 26 1.64 -15.08 -17.11
N VAL A 27 1.82 -14.87 -18.43
CA VAL A 27 3.15 -14.71 -19.05
C VAL A 27 3.83 -13.43 -18.54
N VAL A 28 3.12 -12.30 -18.56
CA VAL A 28 3.65 -11.01 -18.10
C VAL A 28 4.05 -11.08 -16.63
N LEU A 29 3.17 -11.64 -15.80
CA LEU A 29 3.44 -11.82 -14.38
C LEU A 29 4.69 -12.69 -14.14
N GLN A 30 4.89 -13.75 -14.94
CA GLN A 30 6.09 -14.58 -14.84
C GLN A 30 7.37 -13.83 -15.23
N LEU A 31 7.32 -12.96 -16.25
CA LEU A 31 8.44 -12.08 -16.61
C LEU A 31 8.74 -11.05 -15.51
N VAL A 32 7.70 -10.43 -14.95
CA VAL A 32 7.83 -9.47 -13.84
C VAL A 32 8.44 -10.14 -12.60
N MET A 33 7.96 -11.32 -12.22
CA MET A 33 8.55 -12.10 -11.11
C MET A 33 10.02 -12.44 -11.34
N TYR A 34 10.40 -12.78 -12.59
CA TYR A 34 11.80 -13.03 -12.94
C TYR A 34 12.66 -11.76 -12.78
N GLN A 35 12.18 -10.61 -13.26
CA GLN A 35 12.89 -9.34 -13.11
C GLN A 35 13.01 -8.91 -11.65
N ILE A 36 11.94 -9.02 -10.86
CA ILE A 36 11.97 -8.73 -9.42
C ILE A 36 12.97 -9.66 -8.72
N THR A 37 13.00 -10.95 -9.06
CA THR A 37 13.97 -11.90 -8.48
C THR A 37 15.40 -11.49 -8.80
N THR A 38 15.65 -11.08 -10.04
CA THR A 38 16.98 -10.64 -10.51
C THR A 38 17.40 -9.38 -9.76
N GLU A 39 16.55 -8.36 -9.73
CA GLU A 39 16.85 -7.11 -9.03
C GLU A 39 16.94 -7.28 -7.51
N MET A 40 16.10 -8.10 -6.90
CA MET A 40 16.11 -8.28 -5.45
C MET A 40 17.33 -9.08 -4.96
N TYR A 41 17.83 -10.05 -5.74
CA TYR A 41 18.82 -11.02 -5.26
C TYR A 41 20.17 -11.03 -5.99
N LEU A 42 20.20 -10.57 -7.24
CA LEU A 42 21.38 -10.66 -8.10
C LEU A 42 22.05 -9.30 -8.35
N SER A 43 21.38 -8.20 -8.00
CA SER A 43 21.95 -6.85 -8.04
C SER A 43 22.79 -6.53 -6.78
N ASP A 44 23.36 -5.33 -6.73
CA ASP A 44 24.19 -4.89 -5.61
C ASP A 44 23.42 -4.94 -4.27
N ARG A 45 23.94 -5.73 -3.33
CA ARG A 45 23.37 -5.93 -1.99
C ARG A 45 23.57 -4.73 -1.07
N ALA A 46 24.44 -3.78 -1.43
CA ALA A 46 24.61 -2.55 -0.68
C ALA A 46 23.39 -1.62 -0.79
N ILE A 47 22.56 -1.81 -1.83
CA ILE A 47 21.36 -1.01 -2.07
C ILE A 47 20.16 -1.72 -1.43
N PRO A 48 19.52 -1.14 -0.40
CA PRO A 48 18.28 -1.65 0.17
C PRO A 48 17.15 -1.63 -0.85
N LYS A 49 16.31 -2.67 -0.86
CA LYS A 49 15.23 -2.82 -1.84
C LYS A 49 13.92 -3.20 -1.16
N MET A 50 12.82 -2.71 -1.70
CA MET A 50 11.49 -3.05 -1.20
C MET A 50 10.62 -3.54 -2.33
N LEU A 51 10.02 -4.71 -2.16
CA LEU A 51 8.93 -5.19 -2.98
C LEU A 51 7.62 -4.92 -2.23
N LEU A 52 6.75 -4.09 -2.80
CA LEU A 52 5.39 -3.91 -2.32
C LEU A 52 4.43 -4.56 -3.31
N ILE A 53 3.54 -5.40 -2.81
CA ILE A 53 2.50 -6.04 -3.61
C ILE A 53 1.15 -5.56 -3.08
N ASP A 54 0.45 -4.77 -3.90
CA ASP A 54 -0.92 -4.36 -3.62
C ASP A 54 -1.90 -5.43 -4.11
N GLU A 55 -3.00 -5.60 -3.40
CA GLU A 55 -4.03 -6.62 -3.63
C GLU A 55 -3.47 -8.02 -3.96
N ALA A 56 -2.52 -8.46 -3.15
CA ALA A 56 -1.82 -9.72 -3.39
C ALA A 56 -2.71 -10.97 -3.29
N TRP A 57 -3.98 -10.86 -2.90
CA TRP A 57 -4.88 -11.99 -2.69
C TRP A 57 -5.04 -12.88 -3.93
N ASP A 58 -5.10 -12.27 -5.11
CA ASP A 58 -5.22 -12.99 -6.39
C ASP A 58 -3.94 -13.79 -6.67
N LEU A 59 -2.79 -13.16 -6.40
CA LEU A 59 -1.47 -13.77 -6.57
C LEU A 59 -1.16 -14.86 -5.55
N MET A 60 -1.73 -14.78 -4.34
CA MET A 60 -1.50 -15.78 -3.29
C MET A 60 -2.21 -17.10 -3.55
N GLY A 61 -3.35 -17.07 -4.25
CA GLY A 61 -4.17 -18.25 -4.52
C GLY A 61 -3.57 -19.21 -5.54
N GLU A 62 -2.75 -18.72 -6.49
CA GLU A 62 -2.17 -19.60 -7.50
C GLU A 62 -0.86 -20.27 -7.06
N ILE A 63 -0.64 -21.50 -7.51
CA ILE A 63 0.49 -22.34 -7.09
C ILE A 63 1.85 -21.71 -7.46
N LYS A 64 1.98 -21.12 -8.65
CA LYS A 64 3.25 -20.60 -9.14
C LYS A 64 3.62 -19.28 -8.48
N THR A 65 2.69 -18.35 -8.46
CA THR A 65 2.84 -17.00 -7.89
C THR A 65 2.93 -17.06 -6.36
N GLY A 66 2.16 -17.94 -5.71
CA GLY A 66 2.23 -18.18 -4.28
C GLY A 66 3.62 -18.65 -3.83
N ARG A 67 4.27 -19.57 -4.57
CA ARG A 67 5.66 -19.98 -4.29
C ARG A 67 6.66 -18.86 -4.47
N PHE A 68 6.46 -17.98 -5.45
CA PHE A 68 7.31 -16.81 -5.63
C PHE A 68 7.19 -15.87 -4.41
N ILE A 69 5.97 -15.55 -3.98
CA ILE A 69 5.70 -14.70 -2.81
C ILE A 69 6.33 -15.31 -1.55
N GLU A 70 6.14 -16.61 -1.30
CA GLU A 70 6.77 -17.32 -0.18
C GLU A 70 8.30 -17.17 -0.18
N SER A 71 8.88 -17.38 -1.37
CA SER A 71 10.32 -17.29 -1.58
C SER A 71 10.82 -15.86 -1.38
N ALA A 72 10.01 -14.86 -1.74
CA ALA A 72 10.26 -13.46 -1.50
C ALA A 72 10.32 -13.13 -0.01
N PHE A 73 9.28 -13.46 0.73
CA PHE A 73 9.22 -13.24 2.18
C PHE A 73 10.37 -13.92 2.93
N ARG A 74 10.77 -15.12 2.52
CA ARG A 74 11.84 -15.87 3.20
C ARG A 74 13.25 -15.38 2.86
N ARG A 75 13.49 -14.90 1.63
CA ARG A 75 14.84 -14.60 1.14
C ARG A 75 15.19 -13.13 1.19
N ALA A 76 14.25 -12.20 0.98
CA ALA A 76 14.53 -10.76 0.84
C ALA A 76 15.47 -10.21 1.92
N ARG A 77 15.23 -10.55 3.19
CA ARG A 77 16.07 -10.09 4.33
C ARG A 77 17.56 -10.44 4.16
N LYS A 78 17.89 -11.58 3.55
CA LYS A 78 19.28 -12.03 3.33
C LYS A 78 20.03 -11.19 2.28
N TYR A 79 19.29 -10.44 1.47
CA TYR A 79 19.81 -9.62 0.37
C TYR A 79 19.61 -8.12 0.63
N GLY A 80 19.38 -7.72 1.89
CA GLY A 80 19.12 -6.32 2.23
C GLY A 80 17.75 -5.82 1.76
N GLY A 81 16.84 -6.73 1.41
CA GLY A 81 15.52 -6.42 0.92
C GLY A 81 14.41 -6.63 1.95
N SER A 82 13.27 -5.97 1.71
CA SER A 82 12.01 -6.18 2.44
C SER A 82 10.86 -6.47 1.48
N VAL A 83 9.88 -7.24 1.94
CA VAL A 83 8.65 -7.51 1.20
C VAL A 83 7.48 -7.02 2.05
N GLY A 84 6.59 -6.24 1.44
CA GLY A 84 5.33 -5.80 2.02
C GLY A 84 4.17 -6.23 1.14
N VAL A 85 3.05 -6.52 1.77
CA VAL A 85 1.78 -6.82 1.10
C VAL A 85 0.70 -5.94 1.71
N ALA A 86 -0.15 -5.37 0.87
CA ALA A 86 -1.37 -4.68 1.25
C ALA A 86 -2.59 -5.45 0.70
N THR A 87 -3.66 -5.53 1.48
CA THR A 87 -4.94 -6.14 1.08
C THR A 87 -6.07 -5.65 2.00
N GLN A 88 -7.31 -5.84 1.58
CA GLN A 88 -8.50 -5.33 2.26
C GLN A 88 -9.03 -6.25 3.37
N SER A 89 -8.81 -7.56 3.30
CA SER A 89 -9.31 -8.51 4.31
C SER A 89 -8.19 -9.36 4.91
N PHE A 90 -8.28 -9.64 6.21
CA PHE A 90 -7.42 -10.62 6.85
C PHE A 90 -7.59 -12.04 6.27
N GLU A 91 -8.78 -12.37 5.75
CA GLU A 91 -9.09 -13.66 5.15
C GLU A 91 -8.22 -13.95 3.91
N ASP A 92 -7.78 -12.91 3.20
CA ASP A 92 -6.97 -13.05 2.00
C ASP A 92 -5.61 -13.71 2.28
N PHE A 93 -5.08 -13.54 3.50
CA PHE A 93 -3.84 -14.17 3.91
C PHE A 93 -3.98 -15.65 4.25
N GLU A 94 -5.20 -16.18 4.34
CA GLU A 94 -5.43 -17.60 4.58
C GLU A 94 -5.47 -18.43 3.30
N LYS A 95 -5.59 -17.78 2.14
CA LYS A 95 -5.62 -18.43 0.82
C LYS A 95 -4.37 -19.24 0.51
N SER A 96 -3.26 -19.00 1.22
CA SER A 96 -2.02 -19.76 1.08
C SER A 96 -1.27 -19.93 2.41
N PRO A 97 -0.69 -21.13 2.68
CA PRO A 97 0.20 -21.33 3.83
C PRO A 97 1.36 -20.33 3.88
N ALA A 98 1.86 -19.92 2.71
CA ALA A 98 2.93 -18.94 2.58
C ALA A 98 2.51 -17.56 3.13
N SER A 99 1.30 -17.14 2.82
CA SER A 99 0.74 -15.85 3.23
C SER A 99 0.44 -15.80 4.72
N ARG A 100 -0.08 -16.91 5.27
CA ARG A 100 -0.25 -17.08 6.71
C ARG A 100 1.10 -16.99 7.44
N ALA A 101 2.13 -17.66 6.91
CA ALA A 101 3.48 -17.59 7.46
C ALA A 101 4.09 -16.19 7.32
N ALA A 102 3.81 -15.48 6.21
CA ALA A 102 4.26 -14.12 6.00
C ALA A 102 3.70 -13.18 7.08
N ILE A 103 2.37 -13.17 7.29
CA ILE A 103 1.76 -12.36 8.38
C ILE A 103 2.33 -12.69 9.74
N SER A 104 2.41 -13.98 10.07
CA SER A 104 2.83 -14.41 11.40
C SER A 104 4.29 -14.06 11.72
N ASN A 105 5.13 -13.91 10.69
CA ASN A 105 6.54 -13.57 10.85
C ASN A 105 6.87 -12.13 10.43
N SER A 106 5.86 -11.35 10.02
CA SER A 106 6.05 -9.94 9.66
C SER A 106 6.44 -9.14 10.90
N VAL A 107 7.63 -8.55 10.87
CA VAL A 107 8.11 -7.62 11.90
C VAL A 107 7.18 -6.42 12.00
N TRP A 108 6.76 -5.88 10.86
CA TRP A 108 5.87 -4.73 10.76
C TRP A 108 4.47 -5.14 10.34
N GLN A 109 3.47 -4.66 11.05
CA GLN A 109 2.07 -4.76 10.67
C GLN A 109 1.39 -3.42 10.84
N PHE A 110 0.60 -3.06 9.83
CA PHE A 110 -0.20 -1.85 9.78
C PHE A 110 -1.65 -2.30 9.61
N VAL A 111 -2.49 -2.04 10.60
CA VAL A 111 -3.91 -2.41 10.59
C VAL A 111 -4.73 -1.13 10.56
N LEU A 112 -5.32 -0.85 9.41
CA LEU A 112 -6.28 0.25 9.23
C LEU A 112 -7.68 -0.21 9.64
N SER A 113 -8.66 0.69 9.59
CA SER A 113 -10.06 0.40 9.90
C SER A 113 -10.55 -0.87 9.20
N GLN A 114 -11.04 -1.84 9.97
CA GLN A 114 -11.57 -3.11 9.47
C GLN A 114 -13.06 -3.22 9.74
N LYS A 115 -13.75 -4.06 8.95
CA LYS A 115 -15.11 -4.51 9.30
C LYS A 115 -15.04 -5.35 10.59
N PRO A 116 -16.05 -5.27 11.49
CA PRO A 116 -16.06 -6.05 12.72
C PRO A 116 -15.86 -7.55 12.51
N GLU A 117 -16.41 -8.10 11.45
CA GLU A 117 -16.33 -9.52 11.08
C GLU A 117 -14.90 -9.91 10.65
N SER A 118 -14.24 -9.08 9.83
CA SER A 118 -12.86 -9.35 9.38
C SER A 118 -11.86 -9.31 10.54
N LEU A 119 -12.07 -8.38 11.49
CA LEU A 119 -11.24 -8.31 12.69
C LEU A 119 -11.50 -9.51 13.62
N GLN A 120 -12.76 -9.93 13.78
CA GLN A 120 -13.10 -11.13 14.54
C GLN A 120 -12.42 -12.37 13.94
N HIS A 121 -12.51 -12.52 12.62
CA HIS A 121 -11.84 -13.58 11.86
C HIS A 121 -10.33 -13.58 12.09
N ALA A 122 -9.70 -12.40 12.10
CA ALA A 122 -8.26 -12.26 12.34
C ALA A 122 -7.84 -12.73 13.74
N VAL A 123 -8.68 -12.49 14.75
CA VAL A 123 -8.46 -12.93 16.14
C VAL A 123 -8.63 -14.45 16.25
N ASP A 124 -9.72 -14.98 15.73
CA ASP A 124 -10.06 -16.41 15.79
C ASP A 124 -8.99 -17.27 15.10
N ASN A 125 -8.44 -16.77 13.99
CA ASN A 125 -7.42 -17.45 13.20
C ASN A 125 -5.98 -17.06 13.55
N LYS A 126 -5.77 -16.31 14.65
CA LYS A 126 -4.46 -15.89 15.16
C LYS A 126 -3.62 -15.09 14.17
N LEU A 127 -4.26 -14.40 13.23
CA LEU A 127 -3.61 -13.47 12.29
C LEU A 127 -3.27 -12.14 13.00
N LEU A 128 -4.13 -11.74 13.94
CA LEU A 128 -3.87 -10.67 14.90
C LEU A 128 -3.89 -11.26 16.31
N MET A 129 -2.75 -11.21 16.99
CA MET A 129 -2.58 -11.77 18.33
C MET A 129 -2.30 -10.66 19.34
N GLY A 130 -2.97 -10.71 20.49
CA GLY A 130 -2.83 -9.73 21.57
C GLY A 130 -3.72 -10.06 22.76
N SER A 131 -3.61 -9.27 23.83
CA SER A 131 -4.58 -9.28 24.92
C SER A 131 -5.94 -8.77 24.44
N GLU A 132 -7.01 -9.12 25.14
CA GLU A 132 -8.37 -8.62 24.84
C GLU A 132 -8.40 -7.09 24.74
N SER A 133 -7.77 -6.39 25.68
CA SER A 133 -7.66 -4.92 25.64
C SER A 133 -6.92 -4.37 24.41
N LEU A 134 -5.98 -5.13 23.83
CA LEU A 134 -5.31 -4.74 22.60
C LEU A 134 -6.27 -4.88 21.42
N ILE A 135 -7.01 -5.98 21.37
CA ILE A 135 -8.01 -6.21 20.32
C ILE A 135 -9.10 -5.14 20.40
N ASP A 136 -9.55 -4.77 21.59
CA ASP A 136 -10.49 -3.66 21.80
C ASP A 136 -9.92 -2.33 21.30
N LEU A 137 -8.63 -2.08 21.51
CA LEU A 137 -7.97 -0.90 20.99
C LEU A 137 -7.96 -0.91 19.45
N VAL A 138 -7.65 -2.04 18.81
CA VAL A 138 -7.70 -2.16 17.34
C VAL A 138 -9.13 -1.98 16.81
N ARG A 139 -10.16 -2.41 17.54
CA ARG A 139 -11.58 -2.17 17.19
C ARG A 139 -11.93 -0.68 17.13
N THR A 140 -11.21 0.18 17.84
CA THR A 140 -11.45 1.64 17.80
C THR A 140 -10.84 2.34 16.59
N VAL A 141 -9.96 1.66 15.84
CA VAL A 141 -9.35 2.21 14.63
C VAL A 141 -10.44 2.54 13.62
N HIS A 142 -10.56 3.82 13.28
CA HIS A 142 -11.54 4.29 12.32
C HIS A 142 -10.92 5.24 11.29
N THR A 143 -11.49 5.23 10.09
CA THR A 143 -11.20 6.23 9.07
C THR A 143 -12.25 7.32 9.15
N SER A 144 -11.87 8.49 9.68
CA SER A 144 -12.75 9.65 9.66
C SER A 144 -12.60 10.40 8.34
N LYS A 145 -13.53 10.15 7.42
CA LYS A 145 -13.65 10.95 6.18
C LYS A 145 -13.85 12.44 6.45
N ASP A 146 -14.39 12.77 7.63
CA ASP A 146 -14.69 14.14 8.02
C ASP A 146 -13.56 14.84 8.82
N LYS A 147 -12.53 14.10 9.25
CA LYS A 147 -11.49 14.63 10.16
C LYS A 147 -10.10 14.77 9.53
N ASP A 148 -9.98 14.66 8.21
CA ASP A 148 -8.71 14.78 7.46
C ASP A 148 -7.58 13.84 7.95
N TYR A 149 -7.92 12.74 8.64
CA TYR A 149 -6.95 11.74 9.07
C TYR A 149 -7.54 10.33 9.06
N SER A 150 -6.65 9.35 8.88
CA SER A 150 -6.94 7.93 9.07
C SER A 150 -6.27 7.44 10.34
N GLU A 151 -6.93 6.59 11.11
CA GLU A 151 -6.26 5.88 12.21
C GLU A 151 -5.68 4.56 11.71
N LEU A 152 -4.58 4.15 12.32
CA LEU A 152 -4.00 2.85 12.12
C LEU A 152 -3.36 2.33 13.40
N PHE A 153 -3.49 1.04 13.62
CA PHE A 153 -2.70 0.32 14.59
C PHE A 153 -1.40 -0.14 13.94
N ILE A 154 -0.27 0.15 14.58
CA ILE A 154 1.05 -0.29 14.13
C ILE A 154 1.64 -1.24 15.16
N ARG A 155 2.15 -2.38 14.70
CA ARG A 155 2.93 -3.33 15.48
C ARG A 155 4.30 -3.51 14.84
N SER A 156 5.34 -3.43 15.67
CA SER A 156 6.74 -3.59 15.27
C SER A 156 7.54 -4.32 16.36
N GLU A 157 8.80 -4.66 16.09
CA GLU A 157 9.76 -5.10 17.12
C GLU A 157 9.96 -4.05 18.23
N GLY A 158 9.83 -2.76 17.90
CA GLY A 158 10.00 -1.65 18.85
C GLY A 158 8.78 -1.37 19.73
N GLY A 159 7.67 -2.07 19.51
CA GLY A 159 6.42 -1.88 20.25
C GLY A 159 5.21 -1.74 19.33
N MET A 160 4.05 -1.44 19.95
CA MET A 160 2.77 -1.32 19.26
C MET A 160 1.93 -0.17 19.80
N GLY A 161 1.07 0.41 18.97
CA GLY A 161 0.19 1.51 19.37
C GLY A 161 -0.76 1.98 18.27
N LEU A 162 -1.65 2.90 18.64
CA LEU A 162 -2.51 3.62 17.70
C LEU A 162 -1.84 4.91 17.23
N TYR A 163 -1.98 5.16 15.94
CA TYR A 163 -1.41 6.33 15.28
C TYR A 163 -2.48 7.02 14.45
N LYS A 164 -2.30 8.33 14.26
CA LYS A 164 -3.04 9.10 13.27
C LYS A 164 -2.14 9.31 12.06
N PHE A 165 -2.58 8.85 10.91
CA PHE A 165 -1.97 9.13 9.62
C PHE A 165 -2.58 10.42 9.07
N ILE A 166 -1.76 11.47 9.09
CA ILE A 166 -2.09 12.81 8.61
C ILE A 166 -1.14 13.09 7.47
N VAL A 167 -1.69 13.51 6.33
CA VAL A 167 -0.93 13.91 5.15
C VAL A 167 -1.15 15.39 4.87
N ASP A 168 -0.17 16.03 4.24
CA ASP A 168 -0.36 17.38 3.73
C ASP A 168 -1.42 17.40 2.61
N ARG A 169 -1.98 18.58 2.32
CA ARG A 169 -3.07 18.71 1.33
C ARG A 169 -2.64 18.36 -0.09
N TRP A 170 -1.36 18.56 -0.42
CA TRP A 170 -0.86 18.18 -1.74
C TRP A 170 -0.91 16.66 -1.88
N SER A 171 -0.32 15.93 -0.94
CA SER A 171 -0.39 14.46 -0.90
C SER A 171 -1.82 13.93 -0.84
N TYR A 172 -2.72 14.59 -0.10
CA TYR A 172 -4.14 14.24 -0.09
C TYR A 172 -4.75 14.27 -1.51
N TYR A 173 -4.55 15.36 -2.25
CA TYR A 173 -5.12 15.52 -3.59
C TYR A 173 -4.43 14.63 -4.63
N THR A 174 -3.18 14.25 -4.43
CA THR A 174 -2.50 13.26 -5.27
C THR A 174 -3.12 11.88 -5.18
N PHE A 175 -3.56 11.46 -3.99
CA PHE A 175 -4.03 10.10 -3.72
C PHE A 175 -5.55 10.00 -3.47
N THR A 176 -6.30 11.09 -3.65
CA THR A 176 -7.75 11.09 -3.37
C THR A 176 -8.51 10.23 -4.37
N SER A 177 -9.40 9.40 -3.85
CA SER A 177 -10.42 8.67 -4.62
C SER A 177 -11.82 9.25 -4.41
N ASN A 178 -11.94 10.40 -3.72
CA ASN A 178 -13.22 11.05 -3.50
C ASN A 178 -13.75 11.64 -4.81
N ALA A 179 -14.92 11.17 -5.25
CA ALA A 179 -15.53 11.59 -6.52
C ALA A 179 -15.69 13.11 -6.67
N LYS A 180 -15.93 13.85 -5.57
CA LYS A 180 -16.04 15.32 -5.62
C LYS A 180 -14.68 15.98 -5.83
N ASP A 181 -13.63 15.47 -5.19
CA ASP A 181 -12.27 16.01 -5.36
C ASP A 181 -11.72 15.68 -6.74
N VAL A 182 -11.94 14.45 -7.21
CA VAL A 182 -11.60 14.04 -8.58
C VAL A 182 -12.29 14.92 -9.61
N ALA A 183 -13.60 15.18 -9.47
CA ALA A 183 -14.32 16.07 -10.36
C ALA A 183 -13.79 17.52 -10.35
N ARG A 184 -13.29 18.01 -9.19
CA ARG A 184 -12.64 19.34 -9.09
C ARG A 184 -11.30 19.36 -9.81
N ILE A 185 -10.50 18.29 -9.71
CA ILE A 185 -9.23 18.14 -10.43
C ILE A 185 -9.51 18.11 -11.93
N ASP A 186 -10.44 17.26 -12.38
CA ASP A 186 -10.81 17.12 -13.79
C ASP A 186 -11.32 18.44 -14.39
N ALA A 187 -12.09 19.22 -13.63
CA ALA A 187 -12.53 20.54 -14.06
C ALA A 187 -11.35 21.48 -14.35
N LEU A 188 -10.37 21.58 -13.45
CA LEU A 188 -9.17 22.41 -13.67
C LEU A 188 -8.33 21.91 -14.85
N VAL A 189 -8.21 20.60 -15.01
CA VAL A 189 -7.50 20.00 -16.16
C VAL A 189 -8.22 20.33 -17.46
N SER A 190 -9.57 20.31 -17.47
CA SER A 190 -10.38 20.67 -18.64
C SER A 190 -10.24 22.16 -19.02
N GLU A 191 -9.90 23.01 -18.06
CA GLU A 191 -9.56 24.43 -18.27
C GLU A 191 -8.14 24.64 -18.81
N GLY A 192 -7.39 23.56 -19.06
CA GLY A 192 -6.05 23.60 -19.64
C GLY A 192 -4.91 23.62 -18.62
N LYS A 193 -5.20 23.40 -17.32
CA LYS A 193 -4.15 23.21 -16.31
C LYS A 193 -3.53 21.82 -16.43
N SER A 194 -2.25 21.70 -16.14
CA SER A 194 -1.63 20.40 -15.89
C SER A 194 -2.19 19.78 -14.60
N LEU A 195 -2.10 18.45 -14.48
CA LEU A 195 -2.52 17.74 -13.26
C LEU A 195 -1.83 18.28 -12.00
N VAL A 196 -0.52 18.56 -12.09
CA VAL A 196 0.26 19.10 -10.98
C VAL A 196 -0.25 20.48 -10.57
N GLU A 197 -0.51 21.36 -11.54
CA GLU A 197 -1.08 22.69 -11.25
C GLU A 197 -2.49 22.60 -10.65
N ALA A 198 -3.32 21.66 -11.11
CA ALA A 198 -4.64 21.43 -10.55
C ALA A 198 -4.56 21.02 -9.07
N ILE A 199 -3.67 20.08 -8.75
CA ILE A 199 -3.38 19.66 -7.37
C ILE A 199 -2.86 20.83 -6.52
N ASP A 200 -1.90 21.62 -7.04
CA ASP A 200 -1.34 22.79 -6.33
C ASP A 200 -2.41 23.82 -5.98
N ILE A 201 -3.32 24.12 -6.91
CA ILE A 201 -4.42 25.07 -6.72
C ILE A 201 -5.34 24.60 -5.60
N LEU A 202 -5.78 23.34 -5.64
CA LEU A 202 -6.69 22.79 -4.65
C LEU A 202 -6.02 22.67 -3.27
N ALA A 203 -4.79 22.18 -3.23
CA ALA A 203 -4.02 22.06 -1.99
C ALA A 203 -3.79 23.43 -1.33
N SER A 204 -3.46 24.46 -2.12
CA SER A 204 -3.27 25.82 -1.63
C SER A 204 -4.57 26.43 -1.11
N ALA A 205 -5.69 26.25 -1.84
CA ALA A 205 -7.00 26.75 -1.41
C ALA A 205 -7.44 26.14 -0.08
N ASP A 206 -7.26 24.82 0.09
CA ASP A 206 -7.56 24.15 1.35
C ASP A 206 -6.63 24.58 2.49
N HIS A 207 -5.34 24.77 2.20
CA HIS A 207 -4.40 25.30 3.18
C HIS A 207 -4.81 26.69 3.66
N GLU A 208 -5.18 27.59 2.75
CA GLU A 208 -5.68 28.93 3.08
C GLU A 208 -6.99 28.87 3.88
N ALA A 209 -7.89 27.93 3.58
CA ALA A 209 -9.13 27.77 4.32
C ALA A 209 -8.90 27.27 5.76
N MET A 210 -7.92 26.39 5.97
CA MET A 210 -7.60 25.82 7.29
C MET A 210 -6.77 26.75 8.18
N TYR A 211 -5.78 27.44 7.59
CA TYR A 211 -4.75 28.17 8.36
C TYR A 211 -4.74 29.68 8.08
N GLY A 212 -5.62 30.17 7.20
CA GLY A 212 -5.62 31.54 6.73
C GLY A 212 -4.57 31.78 5.64
N LYS A 213 -4.67 32.93 4.96
CA LYS A 213 -3.65 33.36 3.99
C LYS A 213 -2.33 33.62 4.72
N LYS A 214 -1.27 32.88 4.37
CA LYS A 214 0.08 33.37 4.66
C LYS A 214 0.27 34.66 3.88
N SER A 215 0.53 35.78 4.55
CA SER A 215 1.12 36.93 3.86
C SER A 215 2.42 36.44 3.24
N ARG A 216 2.47 36.32 1.91
CA ARG A 216 3.75 36.24 1.20
C ARG A 216 4.40 37.63 1.25
N GLU A 217 4.76 38.07 2.44
CA GLU A 217 5.69 39.17 2.68
C GLU A 217 6.71 38.64 3.68
N ALA A 218 7.98 38.69 3.25
CA ALA A 218 9.20 38.25 3.93
C ALA A 218 9.57 36.75 3.83
N ALA A 219 10.13 36.38 2.67
CA ALA A 219 11.46 35.74 2.58
C ALA A 219 12.08 36.08 1.23
#